data_AF-A0A2V7KU40-F1
#
_entry.id   AF-A0A2V7KU40-F1
#
_cell.length_a   1.000
_cell.length_b   1.000
_cell.length_c   1.000
_cell.angle_alpha   90.00
_cell.angle_beta   90.00
_cell.angle_gamma   90.00
#
_symmetry.space_group_name_H-M   'P 1'
#
loop_
_entity.id
_entity.type
_entity.pdbx_description
1 polymer ?
#
loop_
_entity_poly.entity_id
_entity_poly.type
_entity_poly.pdbx_seq_one_letter_code
_entity_poly.pdbx_strand_id
1 'polypeptide(L)' 'VVEREFRVGLQEQLYIEPQGAIALPEADGAFRVVGSLQCPYYVHRALKRALKLTDQQAIVVQAETGGGFGGKEEYPSIVA' A
#
# COMPACT_ATOMS: atom_id res chain seq x y z
N VAL A 1 -11.96 -15.49 43.36
CA VAL A 1 -12.14 -14.99 41.98
C VAL A 1 -11.49 -13.62 41.90
N VAL A 2 -10.72 -13.33 40.86
CA VAL A 2 -10.11 -12.00 40.62
C VAL A 2 -10.63 -11.48 39.28
N GLU A 3 -11.16 -10.27 39.29
CA GLU A 3 -11.61 -9.55 38.09
C GLU A 3 -10.86 -8.22 37.95
N ARG A 4 -10.56 -7.83 36.71
CA ARG A 4 -10.00 -6.54 36.34
C ARG A 4 -10.45 -6.10 34.96
N GLU A 5 -10.57 -4.78 34.80
CA GLU A 5 -10.74 -4.10 33.51
C GLU A 5 -9.41 -3.42 33.13
N PHE A 6 -9.07 -3.49 31.84
CA PHE A 6 -7.93 -2.80 31.26
C PHE A 6 -8.37 -1.96 30.06
N ARG A 7 -7.63 -0.88 29.81
CA ARG A 7 -7.83 0.01 28.67
C ARG A 7 -6.51 0.24 27.98
N VAL A 8 -6.56 0.36 26.65
CA VAL A 8 -5.41 0.66 25.80
C VAL A 8 -5.77 1.81 24.85
N GLY A 9 -4.77 2.59 24.45
CA GLY A 9 -4.94 3.70 23.52
C GLY A 9 -4.87 3.28 22.05
N LEU A 10 -5.22 4.21 21.16
CA LEU A 10 -4.94 4.10 19.73
C LEU A 10 -3.46 4.42 19.46
N GLN A 11 -2.91 3.86 18.38
CA GLN A 11 -1.54 4.10 17.95
C GLN A 11 -1.47 4.25 16.43
N GLU A 12 -0.69 5.25 15.99
CA GLU A 12 -0.33 5.49 14.60
C GLU A 12 1.10 5.00 14.37
N GLN A 13 1.38 4.51 13.16
CA GLN A 13 2.68 3.92 12.80
C GLN A 13 3.80 4.96 12.78
N LEU A 14 3.49 6.22 12.46
CA LEU A 14 4.44 7.34 12.43
C LEU A 14 5.74 7.02 11.68
N TYR A 15 5.62 6.35 10.52
CA TYR A 15 6.75 6.20 9.60
C TYR A 15 7.25 7.59 9.18
N ILE A 16 8.58 7.76 9.18
CA ILE A 16 9.20 9.07 8.91
C ILE A 16 8.98 9.49 7.46
N GLU A 17 9.09 8.53 6.54
CA GLU A 17 8.72 8.75 5.14
C GLU A 17 7.20 8.58 4.98
N PRO A 18 6.45 9.63 4.59
CA PRO A 18 5.03 9.53 4.31
C PRO A 18 4.71 8.50 3.21
N GLN A 19 3.42 8.16 3.05
CA GLN A 19 3.03 7.34 1.90
C GLN A 19 3.22 8.10 0.60
N GLY A 20 3.75 7.41 -0.42
CA GLY A 20 4.00 7.98 -1.72
C GLY A 20 4.16 6.90 -2.79
N ALA A 21 3.60 7.18 -3.96
CA ALA A 21 3.77 6.37 -5.17
C ALA A 21 3.72 7.27 -6.41
N ILE A 22 4.37 6.82 -7.48
CA ILE A 22 4.36 7.45 -8.80
C ILE A 22 3.85 6.42 -9.80
N ALA A 23 2.86 6.83 -10.61
CA ALA A 23 2.37 6.02 -11.72
C ALA A 23 3.03 6.47 -13.03
N LEU A 24 3.47 5.50 -13.82
CA LEU A 24 4.12 5.65 -15.11
C LEU A 24 3.29 4.87 -16.14
N PRO A 25 2.40 5.55 -16.89
CA PRO A 25 1.70 4.93 -18.02
C PRO A 25 2.70 4.60 -19.13
N GLU A 26 2.57 3.41 -19.71
CA GLU A 26 3.43 2.91 -20.79
C GLU A 26 2.68 2.96 -22.14
N ALA A 27 3.43 2.96 -23.24
CA ALA A 27 2.87 3.09 -24.59
C ALA A 27 1.97 1.91 -25.01
N ASP A 28 2.13 0.74 -24.39
CA ASP A 28 1.33 -0.47 -24.64
C ASP A 28 0.07 -0.56 -23.76
N GLY A 29 -0.22 0.50 -23.00
CA GLY A 29 -1.35 0.56 -22.08
C GLY A 29 -1.11 -0.10 -20.73
N ALA A 30 0.12 -0.55 -20.44
CA ALA A 30 0.51 -0.93 -19.08
C ALA A 30 0.62 0.31 -18.16
N PHE A 31 0.43 0.10 -16.87
CA PHE A 31 0.66 1.08 -15.81
C PHE A 31 1.66 0.51 -14.83
N ARG A 32 2.81 1.18 -14.72
CA ARG A 32 3.84 0.88 -13.74
C ARG A 32 3.75 1.83 -12.56
N VAL A 33 3.44 1.32 -11.38
CA VAL A 33 3.39 2.08 -10.13
C VAL A 33 4.62 1.75 -9.31
N VAL A 34 5.43 2.76 -9.00
CA VAL A 34 6.59 2.66 -8.12
C VAL A 34 6.27 3.38 -6.82
N GLY A 35 6.40 2.73 -5.67
CA GLY A 35 6.04 3.38 -4.41
C GLY A 35 6.62 2.74 -3.17
N SER A 36 6.53 3.48 -2.07
CA SER A 36 6.89 3.01 -0.73
C SER A 36 5.74 2.20 -0.14
N LEU A 37 5.90 0.88 -0.10
CA LEU A 37 4.85 -0.07 0.26
C LEU A 37 5.44 -1.41 0.75
N GLN A 38 4.70 -2.15 1.57
CA GLN A 38 5.15 -3.44 2.13
C GLN A 38 4.64 -4.64 1.34
N CYS A 39 3.47 -4.52 0.69
CA CYS A 39 2.84 -5.61 -0.04
C CYS A 39 2.37 -5.14 -1.44
N PRO A 40 3.21 -5.34 -2.49
CA PRO A 40 2.87 -4.96 -3.86
C PRO A 40 1.59 -5.62 -4.39
N TYR A 41 1.28 -6.84 -3.94
CA TYR A 41 0.15 -7.63 -4.43
C TYR A 41 -1.21 -7.00 -4.13
N TYR A 42 -1.36 -6.29 -3.01
CA TYR A 42 -2.61 -5.60 -2.70
C TYR A 42 -2.84 -4.42 -3.64
N VAL A 43 -1.80 -3.63 -3.91
CA VAL A 43 -1.85 -2.53 -4.88
C VAL A 43 -2.04 -3.05 -6.30
N HIS A 44 -1.40 -4.17 -6.67
CA HIS A 44 -1.55 -4.82 -7.98
C HIS A 44 -3.01 -5.19 -8.25
N ARG A 45 -3.65 -5.84 -7.28
CA ARG A 45 -5.08 -6.20 -7.36
C ARG A 45 -5.98 -4.97 -7.46
N ALA A 46 -5.70 -3.92 -6.68
CA ALA A 46 -6.46 -2.68 -6.70
C ALA A 46 -6.34 -1.96 -8.06
N LEU A 47 -5.12 -1.84 -8.59
CA LEU A 47 -4.81 -1.19 -9.86
C LEU A 47 -5.53 -1.88 -11.04
N LYS A 48 -5.46 -3.21 -11.10
CA LYS A 48 -6.20 -4.01 -12.09
C LYS A 48 -7.68 -3.73 -12.07
N ARG A 49 -8.28 -3.70 -10.87
CA ARG A 49 -9.72 -3.49 -10.71
C ARG A 49 -10.13 -2.06 -11.10
N ALA A 50 -9.36 -1.06 -10.67
CA ALA A 50 -9.67 0.34 -10.91
C ALA A 50 -9.56 0.71 -12.39
N LEU A 51 -8.51 0.23 -13.07
CA LEU A 51 -8.18 0.62 -14.44
C LEU A 51 -8.51 -0.46 -15.49
N LYS A 52 -9.12 -1.58 -15.08
CA LYS A 52 -9.48 -2.73 -15.95
C LYS A 52 -8.27 -3.31 -16.71
N LEU A 53 -7.16 -3.46 -16.00
CA LEU A 53 -5.90 -3.97 -16.56
C LEU A 53 -5.77 -5.49 -16.40
N THR A 54 -5.03 -6.12 -17.31
CA THR A 54 -4.55 -7.50 -17.15
C THR A 54 -3.43 -7.60 -16.12
N ASP A 55 -3.05 -8.82 -15.71
CA ASP A 55 -1.91 -9.05 -14.83
C ASP A 55 -0.61 -8.44 -15.35
N GLN A 56 -0.45 -8.42 -16.68
CA GLN A 56 0.78 -8.01 -17.35
C GLN A 56 0.82 -6.50 -17.56
N GLN A 57 -0.35 -5.87 -17.61
CA GLN A 57 -0.49 -4.41 -17.72
C GLN A 57 -0.41 -3.72 -16.35
N ALA A 58 -0.71 -4.40 -15.24
CA ALA A 58 -0.57 -3.84 -13.90
C ALA A 58 0.80 -4.21 -13.34
N ILE A 59 1.71 -3.25 -13.25
CA ILE A 59 3.07 -3.48 -12.75
C ILE A 59 3.25 -2.66 -11.46
N VAL A 60 3.54 -3.33 -10.34
CA VAL A 60 3.79 -2.64 -9.06
C VAL A 60 5.20 -2.96 -8.60
N VAL A 61 5.99 -1.91 -8.41
CA VAL A 61 7.38 -1.98 -7.95
C VAL A 61 7.47 -1.31 -6.61
N GLN A 62 7.97 -2.04 -5.62
CA GLN A 62 8.32 -1.46 -4.33
C GLN A 62 9.64 -0.69 -4.47
N ALA A 63 9.64 0.58 -4.07
CA ALA A 63 10.85 1.36 -3.84
C ALA A 63 11.26 1.26 -2.37
N GLU A 64 12.50 1.65 -2.05
CA GLU A 64 12.99 1.72 -0.68
C GLU A 64 11.95 2.35 0.26
N THR A 65 11.58 1.62 1.31
CA THR A 65 10.47 2.00 2.20
C THR A 65 11.02 2.58 3.49
N GLY A 66 10.82 3.88 3.72
CA GLY A 66 11.29 4.64 4.89
C GLY A 66 10.42 4.44 6.14
N GLY A 67 10.15 3.18 6.49
CA GLY A 67 9.27 2.78 7.59
C GLY A 67 7.86 2.42 7.11
N GLY A 68 7.25 1.45 7.79
CA GLY A 68 5.92 0.94 7.45
C GLY A 68 5.11 0.49 8.66
N PHE A 69 5.66 -0.39 9.51
CA PHE A 69 5.02 -0.86 10.76
C PHE A 69 3.57 -1.37 10.57
N GLY A 70 3.29 -1.97 9.40
CA GLY A 70 1.96 -2.45 9.00
C GLY A 70 1.10 -1.38 8.30
N GLY A 71 1.43 -0.10 8.47
CA GLY A 71 0.69 1.02 7.88
C GLY A 71 0.92 1.19 6.38
N LYS A 72 1.88 0.48 5.77
CA LYS A 72 2.11 0.48 4.32
C LYS A 72 1.83 -0.89 3.67
N GLU A 73 1.11 -1.77 4.36
CA GLU A 73 0.70 -3.07 3.84
C GLU A 73 -0.59 -2.97 3.03
N GLU A 74 -1.72 -2.70 3.68
CA GLU A 74 -3.04 -2.65 3.02
C GLU A 74 -3.48 -1.22 2.65
N TYR A 75 -3.14 -0.23 3.48
CA TYR A 75 -3.50 1.18 3.27
C TYR A 75 -3.18 1.73 1.88
N PRO A 76 -2.02 1.42 1.24
CA PRO A 76 -1.72 1.94 -0.10
C PRO A 76 -2.73 1.52 -1.18
N SER A 77 -3.56 0.50 -0.91
CA SER A 77 -4.59 0.00 -1.83
C SER A 77 -6.01 0.51 -1.51
N ILE A 78 -6.17 1.27 -0.43
CA ILE A 78 -7.43 1.84 0.04
C ILE A 78 -7.48 3.32 -0.34
N VAL A 79 -8.58 3.76 -0.94
CA VAL A 79 -8.85 5.19 -1.14
C VAL A 79 -9.41 5.73 0.18
N ALA A 80 -8.66 6.64 0.81
CA ALA A 80 -9.11 7.41 1.96
C ALA A 80 -10.08 8.52 1.55
#